data_AF-A0AAW4YL01-F1
#
_entry.id   AF-A0AAW4YL01-F1
#
_cell.length_a   1.000
_cell.length_b   1.000
_cell.length_c   1.000
_cell.angle_alpha   90.00
_cell.angle_beta   90.00
_cell.angle_gamma   90.00
#
_symmetry.space_group_name_H-M   'P 1'
#
loop_
_entity.id
_entity.type
_entity.pdbx_description
1 polymer ?
#
loop_
_entity_poly.entity_id
_entity_poly.type
_entity_poly.pdbx_seq_one_letter_code
_entity_poly.pdbx_strand_id
1 'polypeptide(L)' 'MNVEFSKAFVKASKRLSGKMLDSLRRTVVEVKAAKGIQDISDCKKLVGYRNIYRIRLGDYRAL' A
#
# COMPACT_ATOMS: atom_id res chain seq x y z
N MET A 1 -3.39 9.66 -8.86
CA MET A 1 -2.83 8.65 -9.79
C MET A 1 -3.92 7.73 -10.34
N ASN A 2 -3.74 7.18 -11.54
CA ASN A 2 -4.61 6.09 -12.02
C ASN A 2 -4.12 4.77 -11.39
N VAL A 3 -5.02 4.00 -10.76
CA VAL A 3 -4.64 2.85 -9.91
C VAL A 3 -5.43 1.62 -10.31
N GLU A 4 -4.72 0.53 -10.56
CA GLU A 4 -5.30 -0.80 -10.81
C GLU A 4 -4.87 -1.79 -9.72
N PHE A 5 -5.77 -2.70 -9.36
CA PHE A 5 -5.52 -3.70 -8.33
C PHE A 5 -5.49 -5.11 -8.92
N SER A 6 -4.45 -5.88 -8.58
CA SER A 6 -4.38 -7.29 -8.98
C SER A 6 -5.45 -8.12 -8.26
N LYS A 7 -5.88 -9.22 -8.90
CA LYS A 7 -6.84 -10.17 -8.28
C LYS A 7 -6.33 -10.71 -6.94
N ALA A 8 -5.03 -10.97 -6.84
CA ALA A 8 -4.38 -11.45 -5.62
C ALA A 8 -4.49 -10.42 -4.48
N PHE A 9 -4.24 -9.14 -4.77
CA PHE A 9 -4.38 -8.06 -3.79
C PHE A 9 -5.83 -7.93 -3.29
N VAL A 10 -6.81 -7.94 -4.20
CA VAL A 10 -8.24 -7.88 -3.83
C VAL A 10 -8.65 -9.07 -2.95
N LYS A 11 -8.14 -10.27 -3.24
CA LYS A 11 -8.40 -11.45 -2.40
C LYS A 11 -7.76 -11.31 -1.01
N ALA A 12 -6.54 -10.78 -0.92
CA ALA A 12 -5.84 -10.57 0.34
C ALA A 12 -6.51 -9.48 1.19
N SER A 13 -6.93 -8.36 0.59
CA SER A 13 -7.54 -7.23 1.30
C SER A 13 -8.86 -7.61 1.98
N LYS A 14 -9.65 -8.51 1.36
CA LYS A 14 -10.89 -9.05 1.94
C LYS A 14 -10.70 -9.82 3.24
N ARG A 15 -9.47 -10.29 3.52
CA ARG A 15 -9.15 -11.03 4.76
C ARG A 15 -8.67 -10.12 5.89
N LEU A 16 -8.45 -8.84 5.62
CA LEU A 16 -8.00 -7.87 6.63
C LEU A 16 -9.19 -7.35 7.42
N SER A 17 -8.96 -7.09 8.70
CA SER A 17 -9.96 -6.54 9.63
C SER A 17 -9.31 -5.59 10.63
N GLY A 18 -10.15 -4.84 11.34
CA GLY A 18 -9.74 -3.89 12.37
C GLY A 18 -8.73 -2.86 11.88
N LYS A 19 -7.73 -2.57 12.71
CA LYS A 19 -6.69 -1.54 12.44
C LYS A 19 -5.96 -1.75 11.12
N MET A 20 -5.74 -3.00 10.70
CA MET A 20 -5.05 -3.30 9.45
C MET A 20 -5.88 -2.94 8.22
N LEU A 21 -7.20 -3.17 8.28
CA LEU A 21 -8.11 -2.75 7.21
C LEU A 21 -8.21 -1.23 7.13
N ASP A 22 -8.22 -0.55 8.28
CA ASP A 22 -8.25 0.92 8.32
C ASP A 22 -6.95 1.53 7.78
N SER A 23 -5.79 0.98 8.15
CA SER A 23 -4.50 1.35 7.56
C SER A 23 -4.51 1.17 6.05
N LEU A 24 -4.99 0.03 5.54
CA LEU A 24 -5.07 -0.22 4.10
C LEU A 24 -5.97 0.82 3.39
N ARG A 25 -7.14 1.13 3.96
CA ARG A 25 -8.08 2.11 3.38
C ARG A 25 -7.43 3.49 3.25
N ARG A 26 -6.74 3.95 4.30
CA ARG A 26 -6.03 5.24 4.29
C ARG A 26 -4.96 5.28 3.21
N THR A 27 -4.13 4.25 3.13
CA THR A 27 -3.09 4.15 2.09
C THR A 27 -3.67 4.13 0.68
N VAL A 28 -4.78 3.42 0.44
CA VAL A 28 -5.42 3.41 -0.89
C VAL A 28 -5.93 4.80 -1.28
N VAL A 29 -6.53 5.54 -0.34
CA VAL A 29 -6.99 6.92 -0.59
C VAL A 29 -5.82 7.84 -0.90
N GLU A 30 -4.75 7.75 -0.13
CA GLU A 30 -3.51 8.51 -0.34
C GLU A 30 -2.90 8.24 -1.72
N VAL A 31 -2.72 6.96 -2.09
CA VAL A 31 -2.15 6.58 -3.39
C VAL A 31 -3.01 7.10 -4.55
N LYS A 32 -4.34 7.07 -4.42
CA LYS A 32 -5.24 7.63 -5.43
C LYS A 32 -5.10 9.15 -5.55
N ALA A 33 -4.91 9.85 -4.44
CA ALA A 33 -4.77 11.30 -4.39
C ALA A 33 -3.36 11.81 -4.78
N ALA A 34 -2.33 10.97 -4.66
CA ALA A 34 -0.96 11.31 -5.00
C ALA A 34 -0.81 11.77 -6.47
N LYS A 35 0.13 12.70 -6.71
CA LYS A 35 0.52 13.16 -8.06
C LYS A 35 1.71 12.36 -8.59
N GLY A 36 2.58 11.88 -7.71
CA GLY A 36 3.68 10.99 -8.05
C GLY A 36 4.04 10.02 -6.91
N ILE A 37 4.98 9.11 -7.18
CA ILE A 37 5.41 8.09 -6.23
C ILE A 37 6.06 8.71 -4.99
N GLN A 38 6.74 9.85 -5.16
CA GLN A 38 7.34 10.61 -4.07
C GLN A 38 6.33 11.19 -3.06
N ASP A 39 5.06 11.30 -3.44
CA ASP A 39 4.00 11.85 -2.57
C ASP A 39 3.36 10.75 -1.68
N ILE A 40 3.78 9.49 -1.85
CA ILE A 40 3.21 8.35 -1.12
C ILE A 40 4.06 8.08 0.12
N SER A 41 3.44 8.16 1.30
CA SER A 41 4.07 7.86 2.58
C SER A 41 4.52 6.40 2.68
N ASP A 42 5.59 6.16 3.44
CA ASP A 42 6.16 4.84 3.70
C ASP A 42 6.44 3.98 2.44
N CYS A 43 6.63 4.66 1.30
CA CYS A 43 6.91 4.04 0.01
C CYS A 43 8.43 3.94 -0.21
N LYS A 44 8.93 2.72 -0.38
CA LYS A 44 10.35 2.45 -0.65
C LYS A 44 10.53 1.68 -1.94
N LYS A 45 11.47 2.11 -2.78
CA LYS A 45 11.85 1.39 -4.00
C LYS A 45 12.54 0.07 -3.62
N LEU A 46 12.17 -1.02 -4.29
CA LEU A 46 12.86 -2.30 -4.11
C LEU A 46 14.16 -2.33 -4.93
N VAL A 47 15.25 -2.74 -4.28
CA VAL A 47 16.55 -2.94 -4.94
C VAL A 47 16.45 -4.13 -5.89
N GLY A 48 17.06 -4.01 -7.08
CA GLY A 48 17.03 -5.06 -8.11
C GLY A 48 15.80 -5.01 -9.02
N TYR A 49 14.86 -4.10 -8.79
CA TYR A 49 13.67 -3.93 -9.64
C TYR A 49 13.60 -2.53 -10.25
N ARG A 50 13.21 -2.44 -11.52
CA ARG A 50 13.18 -1.16 -12.25
C ARG A 50 12.13 -0.20 -11.69
N ASN A 51 10.88 -0.65 -11.54
CA ASN A 51 9.72 0.16 -11.19
C ASN A 51 8.84 -0.47 -10.10
N ILE A 52 9.43 -1.21 -9.16
CA ILE A 52 8.68 -1.85 -8.07
C ILE A 52 8.96 -1.12 -6.76
N TYR A 53 7.89 -0.83 -6.04
CA TYR A 53 7.89 -0.11 -4.78
C TYR A 53 7.09 -0.90 -3.74
N ARG A 54 7.49 -0.78 -2.47
CA ARG A 54 6.79 -1.35 -1.33
C ARG A 54 6.30 -0.22 -0.44
N ILE A 55 5.00 -0.22 -0.16
CA ILE A 55 4.39 0.66 0.84
C ILE A 55 4.21 -0.15 2.12
N ARG A 56 4.65 0.40 3.26
CA ARG A 56 4.43 -0.25 4.56
C ARG A 56 3.01 0.04 5.04
N LEU A 57 2.30 -1.00 5.46
CA LEU A 57 0.95 -0.87 6.04
C LEU A 57 1.02 -1.05 7.55
N GLY A 58 0.91 0.06 8.28
CA GLY A 58 0.93 0.08 9.75
C GLY A 58 2.26 -0.32 10.38
N ASP A 59 2.25 -0.30 11.72
CA ASP A 59 3.45 -0.50 12.55
C ASP A 59 3.48 -1.82 13.31
N TYR A 60 2.73 -2.85 12.85
CA TYR A 60 2.67 -4.14 13.55
C TYR A 60 4.09 -4.71 13.74
N ARG A 61 4.57 -4.66 14.99
CA ARG A 61 5.76 -5.33 15.49
C ARG A 61 5.26 -6.33 16.51
N ALA A 62 5.49 -7.62 16.24
CA ALA A 62 5.35 -8.62 17.28
C ALA A 62 6.37 -8.26 18.39
N LEU A 63 5.89 -8.22 19.63
CA LEU A 63 6.75 -8.35 20.80
C LEU A 63 7.04 -9.84 21.01
#